data_AF-A0A7R9I695-F1
#
_entry.id   AF-A0A7R9I695-F1
#
_cell.length_a   1.000
_cell.length_b   1.000
_cell.length_c   1.000
_cell.angle_alpha   90.00
_cell.angle_beta   90.00
_cell.angle_gamma   90.00
#
_symmetry.space_group_name_H-M   'P 1'
#
loop_
_entity.id
_entity.type
_entity.pdbx_description
1 polymer ?
#
loop_
_entity_poly.entity_id
_entity_poly.type
_entity_poly.pdbx_seq_one_letter_code
_entity_poly.pdbx_strand_id
1 'polypeptide(L)' 'MSDVEQGGATVFPAIHLALYPKKGTAAFWYNLHPNGEGDYLTRHAACPVLTGSKWVSNKWIHEAGQEFRRPCKLAEDAE' A
#
# COMPACT_ATOMS: atom_id res chain seq x y z
N MET A 1 1.81 6.39 15.21
CA MET A 1 0.54 6.50 14.44
C MET A 1 -0.63 6.30 15.38
N SER A 2 -1.78 6.94 15.14
CA SER A 2 -2.93 6.98 16.06
C SER A 2 -3.93 5.84 15.82
N ASP A 3 -4.70 5.49 16.86
CA ASP A 3 -5.98 4.78 16.68
C ASP A 3 -7.02 5.80 16.18
N VAL A 4 -7.92 5.38 15.31
CA VAL A 4 -8.98 6.25 14.77
C VAL A 4 -10.32 5.64 15.15
N GLU A 5 -11.19 6.45 15.75
CA GLU A 5 -12.48 5.99 16.26
C GLU A 5 -13.43 5.60 15.12
N GLN A 6 -13.54 6.44 14.08
CA GLN A 6 -14.40 6.18 12.93
C GLN A 6 -13.84 6.74 11.62
N GLY A 7 -14.01 5.99 10.54
CA GLY A 7 -13.49 6.32 9.21
C GLY A 7 -11.98 6.06 9.08
N GLY A 8 -11.33 6.79 8.17
CA GLY A 8 -9.88 6.78 8.04
C GLY A 8 -9.27 5.48 7.49
N ALA A 9 -10.06 4.58 6.89
CA ALA A 9 -9.51 3.38 6.26
C ALA A 9 -8.54 3.72 5.12
N THR A 10 -7.53 2.87 4.91
CA THR A 10 -6.80 2.81 3.63
C THR A 10 -7.53 1.80 2.75
N VAL A 11 -8.02 2.21 1.59
CA VAL A 11 -8.86 1.38 0.71
C VAL A 11 -8.15 1.05 -0.59
N PHE A 12 -8.40 -0.16 -1.11
CA PHE A 12 -7.98 -0.62 -2.43
C PHE A 12 -9.25 -0.92 -3.24
N PRO A 13 -9.75 0.05 -4.04
CA PRO A 13 -11.08 -0.06 -4.66
C PRO A 13 -11.19 -1.24 -5.64
N ALA A 14 -10.13 -1.52 -6.40
CA ALA A 14 -10.14 -2.56 -7.43
C ALA A 14 -10.33 -3.98 -6.86
N ILE A 15 -9.88 -4.21 -5.62
CA ILE A 15 -9.97 -5.51 -4.93
C ILE A 15 -10.98 -5.50 -3.77
N HIS A 16 -11.77 -4.43 -3.63
CA HIS A 16 -12.78 -4.27 -2.58
C HIS A 16 -12.25 -4.49 -1.14
N LEU A 17 -11.03 -4.02 -0.87
CA LEU A 17 -10.37 -4.18 0.44
C LEU A 17 -10.31 -2.84 1.19
N ALA A 18 -10.57 -2.89 2.50
CA ALA A 18 -10.42 -1.77 3.42
C ALA A 18 -9.57 -2.17 4.63
N LEU A 19 -8.49 -1.41 4.88
CA LEU A 19 -7.61 -1.56 6.02
C LEU A 19 -7.90 -0.45 7.03
N TYR A 20 -8.45 -0.82 8.19
CA TYR A 20 -8.75 0.13 9.25
C TYR A 20 -7.50 0.43 10.08
N PRO A 21 -7.24 1.72 10.39
CA PRO A 21 -6.04 2.13 11.10
C PRO A 21 -6.04 1.61 12.54
N LYS A 22 -4.94 0.94 12.91
CA LYS A 22 -4.67 0.50 14.28
C LYS A 22 -3.28 0.96 14.69
N LYS A 23 -3.16 1.62 15.84
CA LYS A 23 -1.87 2.14 16.32
C LYS A 23 -0.82 1.03 16.40
N GLY A 24 0.37 1.32 15.85
CA GLY A 24 1.51 0.41 15.85
C GLY A 24 1.51 -0.66 14.75
N THR A 25 0.44 -0.74 13.94
CA THR A 25 0.40 -1.64 12.78
C THR A 25 0.96 -0.99 11.52
N ALA A 26 1.38 -1.83 10.57
CA ALA A 26 1.81 -1.42 9.24
C ALA A 26 1.13 -2.30 8.19
N ALA A 27 0.85 -1.72 7.03
CA ALA A 27 0.46 -2.43 5.83
C ALA A 27 1.56 -2.25 4.79
N PHE A 28 1.84 -3.32 4.04
CA PHE A 28 2.88 -3.35 3.02
C PHE A 28 2.33 -4.06 1.78
N TRP A 29 2.64 -3.52 0.60
CA TRP A 29 2.29 -4.09 -0.70
C TRP A 29 3.28 -3.60 -1.75
N TYR A 30 3.28 -4.24 -2.91
CA TYR A 30 4.05 -3.83 -4.08
C TYR A 30 3.15 -3.04 -5.03
N ASN A 31 3.57 -1.86 -5.48
CA ASN A 31 2.83 -1.13 -6.52
C ASN A 31 3.19 -1.59 -7.93
N LEU A 32 4.22 -2.45 -8.06
CA LEU A 32 4.75 -2.92 -9.33
C LEU A 32 4.77 -4.45 -9.35
N HIS A 33 4.39 -4.98 -10.51
CA HIS A 33 4.65 -6.35 -10.93
C HIS A 33 6.16 -6.65 -10.97
N PRO A 34 6.59 -7.93 -10.89
CA PRO A 34 7.98 -8.34 -11.07
C PRO A 34 8.67 -7.82 -12.34
N ASN A 35 7.93 -7.53 -13.41
CA ASN A 35 8.47 -6.91 -14.64
C ASN A 35 8.61 -5.38 -14.56
N GLY A 36 8.23 -4.76 -13.45
CA GLY A 36 8.31 -3.30 -13.24
C GLY A 36 7.07 -2.53 -13.69
N GLU A 37 6.07 -3.19 -14.29
CA GLU A 37 4.82 -2.53 -14.67
C GLU A 37 3.94 -2.24 -13.46
N GLY A 38 3.15 -1.17 -13.54
CA GLY A 38 2.29 -0.75 -12.43
C GLY A 38 1.09 -1.68 -12.22
N ASP A 39 0.92 -2.16 -10.99
CA ASP A 39 -0.20 -3.01 -10.60
C ASP A 39 -1.42 -2.16 -10.23
N TYR A 40 -2.43 -2.15 -11.12
CA TYR A 40 -3.67 -1.40 -10.94
C TYR A 40 -4.55 -1.89 -9.78
N LEU A 41 -4.41 -3.16 -9.37
CA LEU A 41 -5.12 -3.74 -8.23
C LEU A 41 -4.71 -3.08 -6.92
N THR A 42 -3.48 -2.53 -6.88
CA THR A 42 -2.92 -1.86 -5.70
C THR A 42 -3.21 -0.37 -5.63
N ARG A 43 -3.99 0.17 -6.57
CA ARG A 43 -4.49 1.55 -6.48
C ARG A 43 -5.21 1.73 -5.15
N HIS A 44 -4.76 2.72 -4.38
CA HIS A 44 -5.27 2.95 -3.04
C HIS A 44 -5.53 4.42 -2.74
N ALA A 45 -6.40 4.65 -1.75
CA ALA A 45 -6.73 5.97 -1.25
C ALA A 45 -6.98 5.93 0.27
N ALA A 46 -7.03 7.10 0.88
CA ALA A 46 -7.47 7.25 2.27
C ALA A 46 -8.94 7.68 2.31
N CYS A 47 -9.76 6.95 3.04
CA CYS A 47 -11.12 7.40 3.37
C CYS A 47 -11.06 8.60 4.33
N PRO A 48 -12.09 9.48 4.30
CA PRO A 48 -12.25 10.54 5.29
C PRO A 48 -12.23 10.01 6.72
N VAL A 49 -11.61 10.75 7.63
CA VAL A 49 -11.75 10.53 9.08
C VAL A 49 -13.06 11.16 9.51
N LEU A 50 -13.94 10.37 10.13
CA LEU A 50 -15.24 10.85 10.58
C LEU A 50 -15.16 11.36 12.02
N THR A 51 -14.29 10.79 12.84
CA THR A 51 -14.09 11.20 14.24
C THR A 51 -12.65 10.99 14.67
N GLY A 52 -12.09 11.99 15.36
CA GLY A 52 -10.68 12.00 15.79
C GLY A 52 -9.72 12.45 14.68
N SER A 53 -8.48 11.94 14.74
CA SER A 53 -7.40 12.30 13.80
C SER A 53 -6.56 11.08 13.42
N LYS A 54 -6.27 10.94 12.12
CA LYS A 54 -5.41 9.88 11.58
C LYS A 54 -4.00 10.41 11.31
N TRP A 55 -3.01 9.86 12.00
CA TRP A 55 -1.59 10.10 11.73
C TRP A 55 -0.95 8.86 11.12
N VAL A 56 -0.32 9.01 9.96
CA VAL A 56 0.39 7.95 9.23
C VAL A 56 1.82 8.36 8.87
N SER A 57 2.68 7.37 8.62
CA SER A 57 4.00 7.54 8.02
C SER A 57 4.09 6.63 6.81
N ASN A 58 4.40 7.19 5.65
CA ASN A 58 4.59 6.43 4.42
C ASN A 58 6.08 6.31 4.11
N LYS A 59 6.51 5.10 3.74
CA LYS A 59 7.85 4.85 3.22
C LYS A 59 7.74 4.25 1.83
N TRP A 60 8.19 4.99 0.83
CA TRP A 60 8.33 4.47 -0.52
C TRP A 60 9.71 3.81 -0.68
N ILE A 61 9.69 2.63 -1.31
CA ILE A 61 10.88 1.88 -1.71
C ILE A 61 10.82 1.83 -3.24
N HIS A 62 11.83 2.39 -3.89
CA HIS A 62 11.92 2.45 -5.34
C HIS A 62 12.64 1.22 -5.89
N GLU A 63 12.27 0.82 -7.11
CA GLU A 63 12.90 -0.30 -7.81
C GLU A 63 14.34 0.02 -8.23
N ALA A 64 14.59 1.23 -8.72
CA ALA A 64 15.93 1.67 -9.12
C ALA A 64 16.91 1.63 -7.92
N GLY A 65 18.07 1.01 -8.13
CA GLY A 65 19.08 0.81 -7.09
C GLY A 65 18.84 -0.43 -6.21
N GLN A 66 17.86 -1.27 -6.56
CA GLN A 66 17.57 -2.55 -5.90
C GLN A 66 17.85 -3.77 -6.78
N GLU A 67 18.49 -3.60 -7.95
CA GLU A 67 18.73 -4.65 -8.95
C GLU A 67 19.39 -5.92 -8.39
N PHE A 68 20.25 -5.79 -7.37
CA PHE A 68 20.91 -6.94 -6.72
C PHE A 68 20.09 -7.55 -5.57
N ARG A 69 19.10 -6.84 -5.04
CA ARG A 69 18.23 -7.30 -3.94
C ARG A 69 16.91 -7.88 -4.43
N ARG A 70 16.36 -7.32 -5.51
CA ARG A 70 15.13 -7.76 -6.18
C ARG A 70 15.34 -7.67 -7.69
N PRO A 71 15.89 -8.72 -8.32
CA PRO A 71 16.05 -8.76 -9.78
C PRO A 71 14.69 -8.66 -10.46
N CYS A 72 14.59 -7.86 -11.53
CA CYS A 72 13.39 -7.80 -12.36
C CYS A 72 13.20 -9.12 -13.13
N LYS A 73 11.93 -9.46 -13.39
CA LYS A 73 11.54 -10.60 -14.24
C LYS A 73 11.01 -10.09 -15.58
N LEU A 74 10.85 -10.99 -16.55
CA LEU A 74 10.18 -10.65 -17.82
C LEU A 74 8.65 -10.77 -17.74
N ALA A 75 8.14 -11.54 -16.77
CA ALA A 75 6.71 -11.79 -16.60
C ALA A 75 6.06 -10.84 -15.60
N GLU A 76 4.79 -10.52 -15.86
CA GLU A 76 3.94 -9.65 -15.03
C GLU A 76 3.66 -10.26 -13.66
N ASP A 77 3.53 -11.57 -13.54
CA ASP A 77 3.36 -12.23 -12.25
C ASP A 77 4.47 -13.24 -11.98
N ALA A 78 4.73 -13.51 -10.71
CA ALA A 78 5.62 -14.58 -10.33
C ALA A 78 4.89 -15.91 -10.54
N GLU A 79 5.35 -16.68 -11.53
CA GLU A 79 5.11 -18.13 -11.61
C GLU A 79 5.54 -18.84 -10.31
#